data_AF-F8H942-F1
#
_entry.id   AF-F8H942-F1
#
_cell.length_a   1.000
_cell.length_b   1.000
_cell.length_c   1.000
_cell.angle_alpha   90.00
_cell.angle_beta   90.00
_cell.angle_gamma   90.00
#
_symmetry.space_group_name_H-M   'P 1'
#
loop_
_entity.id
_entity.type
_entity.pdbx_description
1 polymer ?
#
loop_
_entity_poly.entity_id
_entity_poly.type
_entity_poly.pdbx_seq_one_letter_code
_entity_poly.pdbx_strand_id
1 'polypeptide(L)'
;MRFSEHMKKASLVGAFFVSVFYSLQALAFCPSPGTLPLVGVAKVVDGDTLRLVDGRSVRLIGINTPELGRDGRKAEPFAVAAQRRLRALVEASNGRVGLVPGRESKDRYGRTLAHAYDEQGRNLESALLAEGLGLMVAIAPNTALVACHQRAEQQARQSRLGVWRKLTPRSTRAVRQGGFALLQGMVERVEHNRGGYWLEMEGPLVVHIPPQAFSAFDLAQLPRLAGKTLEPRGWLVDRRGRTGTGQARWMLRVTHPAMLGLSR
;
A
#
# COMPACT_ATOMS: atom_id res chain seq x y z
N MET A 1 -44.86 -30.00 56.45
CA MET A 1 -43.93 -31.01 55.88
C MET A 1 -43.02 -30.32 54.87
N ARG A 2 -41.71 -30.51 55.01
CA ARG A 2 -40.63 -29.77 54.32
C ARG A 2 -40.70 -29.89 52.78
N PHE A 3 -40.61 -28.75 52.09
CA PHE A 3 -40.19 -28.71 50.70
C PHE A 3 -38.68 -28.92 50.62
N SER A 4 -38.25 -29.91 49.83
CA SER A 4 -36.84 -30.25 49.61
C SER A 4 -36.24 -29.34 48.55
N GLU A 5 -35.22 -28.57 48.93
CA GLU A 5 -34.33 -27.86 48.02
C GLU A 5 -33.48 -28.87 47.23
N HIS A 6 -33.42 -28.72 45.91
CA HIS A 6 -32.27 -29.18 45.13
C HIS A 6 -31.96 -28.16 44.04
N MET A 7 -31.21 -27.12 44.43
CA MET A 7 -30.45 -26.29 43.51
C MET A 7 -29.36 -27.14 42.86
N LYS A 8 -29.56 -27.57 41.62
CA LYS A 8 -28.46 -28.07 40.78
C LYS A 8 -27.60 -26.88 40.38
N LYS A 9 -26.38 -26.82 40.91
CA LYS A 9 -25.33 -25.87 40.52
C LYS A 9 -25.10 -26.01 39.00
N ALA A 10 -25.45 -24.98 38.25
CA ALA A 10 -25.11 -24.89 36.83
C ALA A 10 -23.59 -24.77 36.70
N SER A 11 -22.99 -25.66 35.89
CA SER A 11 -21.56 -25.66 35.61
C SER A 11 -21.18 -24.42 34.80
N LEU A 12 -20.49 -23.47 35.42
CA LEU A 12 -19.91 -22.27 34.78
C LEU A 12 -18.71 -22.59 33.87
N VAL A 13 -18.32 -23.87 33.73
CA VAL A 13 -17.14 -24.29 32.95
C VAL A 13 -17.45 -24.40 31.45
N GLY A 14 -18.73 -24.47 31.05
CA GLY A 14 -19.13 -24.60 29.65
C GLY A 14 -19.03 -23.33 28.81
N ALA A 15 -19.02 -22.15 29.44
CA ALA A 15 -19.05 -20.86 28.72
C ALA A 15 -17.65 -20.35 28.31
N PHE A 16 -16.57 -20.92 28.85
CA PHE A 16 -15.20 -20.49 28.52
C PHE A 16 -14.60 -21.20 27.31
N PHE A 17 -15.17 -22.35 26.89
CA PHE A 17 -14.61 -23.16 25.80
C PHE A 17 -15.17 -22.83 24.40
N VAL A 18 -16.25 -22.07 24.31
CA VAL A 18 -16.88 -21.73 23.00
C VAL A 18 -16.31 -20.41 22.41
N SER A 19 -15.65 -19.57 23.21
CA SER A 19 -15.04 -18.32 22.73
C SER A 19 -13.61 -18.45 22.21
N VAL A 20 -12.98 -19.64 22.29
CA VAL A 20 -11.59 -19.85 21.85
C VAL A 20 -11.49 -20.33 20.39
N PHE A 21 -12.60 -20.74 19.75
CA PHE A 21 -12.63 -21.16 18.34
C PHE A 21 -12.85 -20.02 17.32
N TYR A 22 -12.83 -18.76 17.75
CA TYR A 22 -12.66 -17.60 16.85
C TYR A 22 -11.17 -17.29 16.61
N SER A 23 -10.30 -18.28 16.81
CA SER A 23 -8.88 -18.19 16.52
C SER A 23 -8.66 -18.20 15.00
N LEU A 24 -8.24 -17.04 14.50
CA LEU A 24 -7.33 -16.89 13.37
C LEU A 24 -7.79 -17.57 12.07
N GLN A 25 -8.86 -17.06 11.45
CA GLN A 25 -8.74 -16.89 10.00
C GLN A 25 -7.67 -15.82 9.78
N ALA A 26 -6.40 -16.25 9.72
CA ALA A 26 -5.34 -15.46 9.13
C ALA A 26 -5.76 -15.23 7.68
N LEU A 27 -6.50 -14.15 7.44
CA LEU A 27 -6.93 -13.77 6.11
C LEU A 27 -5.68 -13.53 5.30
N ALA A 28 -5.30 -14.52 4.49
CA ALA A 28 -4.37 -14.32 3.40
C ALA A 28 -5.07 -13.39 2.42
N PHE A 29 -4.88 -12.07 2.58
CA PHE A 29 -5.59 -11.07 1.79
C PHE A 29 -5.45 -11.33 0.30
N CYS A 30 -4.25 -11.74 -0.11
CA CYS A 30 -3.87 -12.05 -1.48
C CYS A 30 -3.25 -13.46 -1.52
N PRO A 31 -4.03 -14.54 -1.66
CA PRO A 31 -3.47 -15.89 -1.82
C PRO A 31 -2.79 -16.02 -3.20
N SER A 32 -1.81 -16.91 -3.32
CA SER A 32 -1.16 -17.18 -4.60
C SER A 32 -2.15 -17.74 -5.64
N PRO A 33 -1.93 -17.49 -6.95
CA PRO A 33 -2.78 -18.04 -8.00
C PRO A 33 -2.62 -19.57 -8.21
N GLY A 34 -1.77 -20.22 -7.41
CA GLY A 34 -1.45 -21.64 -7.48
C GLY A 34 -0.10 -21.94 -6.83
N THR A 35 0.40 -23.15 -7.06
CA THR A 35 1.76 -23.55 -6.67
C THR A 35 2.79 -22.80 -7.50
N LEU A 36 3.73 -22.12 -6.84
CA LEU A 36 4.75 -21.31 -7.50
C LEU A 36 6.12 -21.99 -7.39
N PRO A 37 6.96 -21.92 -8.44
CA PRO A 37 8.36 -22.30 -8.31
C PRO A 37 9.04 -21.34 -7.33
N LEU A 38 9.75 -21.93 -6.37
CA LEU A 38 10.45 -21.20 -5.33
C LEU A 38 11.87 -20.84 -5.77
N VAL A 39 12.30 -19.63 -5.44
CA VAL A 39 13.66 -19.14 -5.68
C VAL A 39 14.29 -18.65 -4.39
N GLY A 40 15.58 -18.95 -4.21
CA GLY A 40 16.35 -18.52 -3.04
C GLY A 40 16.53 -17.01 -2.99
N VAL A 41 16.40 -16.45 -1.79
CA VAL A 41 16.67 -15.04 -1.50
C VAL A 41 18.09 -14.93 -0.95
N ALA A 42 18.95 -14.22 -1.67
CA ALA A 42 20.32 -13.94 -1.23
C ALA A 42 20.37 -12.82 -0.17
N LYS A 43 19.50 -11.80 -0.31
CA LYS A 43 19.48 -10.65 0.61
C LYS A 43 18.14 -9.92 0.59
N VAL A 44 17.66 -9.52 1.76
CA VAL A 44 16.61 -8.49 1.89
C VAL A 44 17.27 -7.11 1.95
N VAL A 45 17.08 -6.31 0.90
CA VAL A 45 17.78 -5.02 0.73
C VAL A 45 17.14 -3.95 1.61
N ASP A 46 15.82 -3.79 1.52
CA ASP A 46 14.98 -2.88 2.30
C ASP A 46 13.58 -3.50 2.47
N GLY A 47 12.56 -2.74 2.87
CA GLY A 47 11.22 -3.26 3.17
C GLY A 47 10.41 -3.73 1.96
N ASP A 48 10.88 -3.49 0.74
CA ASP A 48 10.16 -3.83 -0.50
C ASP A 48 11.10 -4.23 -1.66
N THR A 49 12.37 -4.53 -1.36
CA THR A 49 13.35 -4.99 -2.36
C THR A 49 14.09 -6.25 -1.88
N LEU A 50 14.06 -7.29 -2.72
CA LEU A 50 14.78 -8.55 -2.53
C LEU A 50 15.90 -8.69 -3.56
N ARG A 51 17.01 -9.32 -3.17
CA ARG A 51 18.05 -9.84 -4.07
C ARG A 51 17.97 -11.36 -4.06
N LEU A 52 17.82 -11.96 -5.22
CA LEU A 52 17.74 -13.41 -5.38
C LEU A 52 19.14 -14.02 -5.59
N VAL A 53 19.26 -15.32 -5.34
CA VAL A 53 20.48 -16.10 -5.57
C VAL A 53 20.90 -16.16 -7.04
N ASP A 54 19.94 -16.03 -7.97
CA ASP A 54 20.19 -15.98 -9.42
C ASP A 54 20.60 -14.58 -9.92
N GLY A 55 20.86 -13.64 -9.01
CA GLY A 55 21.33 -12.29 -9.32
C GLY A 55 20.22 -11.27 -9.62
N ARG A 56 18.96 -11.67 -9.75
CA ARG A 56 17.85 -10.72 -9.96
C ARG A 56 17.65 -9.84 -8.72
N SER A 57 17.40 -8.56 -8.96
CA SER A 57 16.88 -7.62 -7.97
C SER A 57 15.38 -7.48 -8.18
N VAL A 58 14.57 -7.81 -7.17
CA VAL A 58 13.11 -7.81 -7.24
C VAL A 58 12.57 -6.65 -6.42
N ARG A 59 11.79 -5.78 -7.06
CA ARG A 59 10.97 -4.75 -6.42
C ARG A 59 9.55 -5.29 -6.23
N LEU A 60 9.11 -5.35 -4.99
CA LEU A 60 7.77 -5.79 -4.64
C LEU A 60 6.71 -4.81 -5.19
N ILE A 61 5.70 -5.35 -5.86
CA ILE A 61 4.61 -4.58 -6.46
C ILE A 61 3.57 -4.28 -5.39
N GLY A 62 3.01 -3.07 -5.41
CA GLY A 62 1.83 -2.75 -4.60
C GLY A 62 2.15 -2.10 -3.25
N ILE A 63 3.43 -2.04 -2.87
CA ILE A 63 3.88 -1.52 -1.58
C ILE A 63 5.00 -0.48 -1.75
N ASN A 64 4.97 0.53 -0.89
CA ASN A 64 6.03 1.49 -0.65
C ASN A 64 6.38 1.50 0.84
N THR A 65 7.55 0.97 1.18
CA THR A 65 8.04 0.98 2.58
C THR A 65 8.87 2.21 2.89
N PRO A 66 8.98 2.61 4.16
CA PRO A 66 9.88 3.70 4.55
C PRO A 66 11.33 3.39 4.17
N GLU A 67 12.02 4.39 3.64
CA GLU A 67 13.35 4.21 3.05
C GLU A 67 14.43 4.03 4.13
N LEU A 68 15.35 3.09 3.87
CA LEU A 68 16.58 3.00 4.66
C LEU A 68 17.45 4.21 4.33
N GLY A 69 17.98 4.85 5.37
CA GLY A 69 18.88 5.99 5.22
C GLY A 69 20.12 5.60 4.40
N ARG A 70 20.48 6.44 3.43
CA ARG A 70 21.69 6.28 2.60
C ARG A 70 22.49 7.58 2.60
N ASP A 71 23.80 7.47 2.42
CA ASP A 71 24.72 8.60 2.26
C ASP A 71 24.62 9.61 3.43
N GLY A 72 24.64 9.09 4.66
CA GLY A 72 24.56 9.91 5.88
C GLY A 72 23.15 10.38 6.27
N ARG A 73 22.12 10.11 5.46
CA ARG A 73 20.73 10.38 5.84
C ARG A 73 20.23 9.37 6.88
N LYS A 74 19.44 9.84 7.84
CA LYS A 74 18.77 8.96 8.82
C LYS A 74 17.71 8.11 8.10
N ALA A 75 17.52 6.89 8.58
CA ALA A 75 16.44 6.04 8.12
C ALA A 75 15.08 6.65 8.47
N GLU A 76 14.10 6.47 7.59
CA GLU A 76 12.74 6.87 7.87
C GLU A 76 12.14 6.03 9.01
N PRO A 77 11.20 6.57 9.80
CA PRO A 77 10.51 5.79 10.82
C PRO A 77 9.93 4.50 10.26
N PHE A 78 10.15 3.38 10.96
CA PHE A 78 9.76 2.01 10.57
C PHE A 78 10.52 1.37 9.39
N ALA A 79 11.49 2.03 8.75
CA ALA A 79 12.26 1.43 7.65
C ALA A 79 12.99 0.13 8.06
N VAL A 80 13.69 0.17 9.21
CA VAL A 80 14.39 -1.01 9.77
C VAL A 80 13.40 -2.10 10.19
N ALA A 81 12.23 -1.72 10.71
CA ALA A 81 11.20 -2.67 11.11
C ALA A 81 10.61 -3.39 9.89
N ALA A 82 10.34 -2.67 8.79
CA ALA A 82 9.87 -3.23 7.53
C ALA A 82 10.88 -4.21 6.93
N GLN A 83 12.16 -3.82 6.85
CA GLN A 83 13.22 -4.70 6.36
C GLN A 83 13.36 -5.97 7.21
N ARG A 84 13.39 -5.82 8.54
CA ARG A 84 13.51 -6.96 9.46
C ARG A 84 12.30 -7.89 9.34
N ARG A 85 11.09 -7.34 9.17
CA ARG A 85 9.90 -8.16 8.99
C ARG A 85 9.92 -8.92 7.68
N LEU A 86 10.27 -8.26 6.57
CA LEU A 86 10.41 -8.94 5.27
C LEU A 86 11.45 -10.07 5.35
N ARG A 87 12.58 -9.84 6.04
CA ARG A 87 13.57 -10.89 6.31
C ARG A 87 12.98 -12.05 7.10
N ALA A 88 12.27 -11.79 8.19
CA ALA A 88 11.65 -12.84 8.99
C ALA A 88 10.60 -13.65 8.19
N LEU A 89 9.85 -13.01 7.28
CA LEU A 89 8.91 -13.70 6.38
C LEU A 89 9.64 -14.62 5.40
N VAL A 90 10.76 -14.16 4.84
CA VAL A 90 11.61 -14.96 3.95
C VAL A 90 12.26 -16.13 4.71
N GLU A 91 12.76 -15.90 5.92
CA GLU A 91 13.35 -16.95 6.77
C GLU A 91 12.31 -18.01 7.16
N ALA A 92 11.08 -17.60 7.51
CA ALA A 92 9.97 -18.51 7.76
C ALA A 92 9.53 -19.32 6.52
N SER A 93 9.92 -18.85 5.33
CA SER A 93 9.72 -19.49 4.04
C SER A 93 10.99 -20.23 3.57
N ASN A 94 11.80 -20.72 4.52
CA ASN A 94 13.05 -21.44 4.28
C ASN A 94 14.06 -20.69 3.39
N GLY A 95 14.08 -19.36 3.47
CA GLY A 95 14.95 -18.52 2.65
C GLY A 95 14.54 -18.44 1.18
N ARG A 96 13.32 -18.86 0.83
CA ARG A 96 12.83 -18.93 -0.56
C ARG A 96 11.50 -18.19 -0.70
N VAL A 97 11.21 -17.74 -1.92
CA VAL A 97 9.93 -17.10 -2.27
C VAL A 97 9.42 -17.59 -3.62
N GLY A 98 8.10 -17.65 -3.78
CA GLY A 98 7.44 -17.74 -5.07
C GLY A 98 7.24 -16.34 -5.64
N LEU A 99 7.42 -16.18 -6.96
CA LEU A 99 7.28 -14.88 -7.63
C LEU A 99 6.21 -14.93 -8.72
N VAL A 100 5.30 -13.96 -8.69
CA VAL A 100 4.33 -13.70 -9.76
C VAL A 100 4.69 -12.36 -10.41
N PRO A 101 5.30 -12.36 -11.61
CA PRO A 101 5.65 -11.12 -12.30
C PRO A 101 4.44 -10.24 -12.59
N GLY A 102 4.66 -8.92 -12.58
CA GLY A 102 3.67 -7.97 -13.07
C GLY A 102 3.48 -8.06 -14.59
N ARG A 103 2.42 -7.40 -15.10
CA ARG A 103 2.22 -7.18 -16.54
C ARG A 103 3.42 -6.46 -17.15
N GLU A 104 3.95 -5.46 -16.45
CA GLU A 104 5.27 -4.91 -16.70
C GLU A 104 6.27 -5.61 -15.78
N SER A 105 7.21 -6.34 -16.37
CA SER A 105 8.10 -7.25 -15.64
C SER A 105 9.36 -6.59 -15.10
N LYS A 106 9.71 -5.39 -15.58
CA LYS A 106 10.91 -4.64 -15.18
C LYS A 106 10.62 -3.17 -14.99
N ASP A 107 11.29 -2.54 -14.03
CA ASP A 107 11.29 -1.09 -13.90
C ASP A 107 12.43 -0.42 -14.71
N ARG A 108 12.46 0.92 -14.71
CA ARG A 108 13.49 1.73 -15.36
C ARG A 108 14.92 1.50 -14.87
N TYR A 109 15.10 0.82 -13.74
CA TYR A 109 16.41 0.48 -13.16
C TYR A 109 16.80 -0.98 -13.43
N GLY A 110 15.98 -1.70 -14.21
CA GLY A 110 16.20 -3.11 -14.55
C GLY A 110 15.79 -4.10 -13.46
N ARG A 111 15.20 -3.64 -12.34
CA ARG A 111 14.69 -4.53 -11.29
C ARG A 111 13.47 -5.27 -11.79
N THR A 112 13.36 -6.55 -11.47
CA THR A 112 12.16 -7.34 -11.72
C THR A 112 11.01 -6.83 -10.85
N LEU A 113 9.85 -6.60 -11.45
CA LEU A 113 8.61 -6.27 -10.75
C LEU A 113 7.80 -7.54 -10.56
N ALA A 114 7.62 -7.96 -9.31
CA ALA A 114 6.86 -9.16 -8.99
C ALA A 114 6.16 -9.06 -7.63
N HIS A 115 5.10 -9.84 -7.48
CA HIS A 115 4.52 -10.16 -6.19
C HIS A 115 5.22 -11.36 -5.56
N ALA A 116 5.52 -11.28 -4.27
CA ALA A 116 6.23 -12.34 -3.55
C ALA A 116 5.29 -13.13 -2.64
N TYR A 117 5.47 -14.45 -2.64
CA TYR A 117 4.68 -15.39 -1.84
C TYR A 117 5.60 -16.33 -1.07
N ASP A 118 5.19 -16.74 0.11
CA ASP A 118 5.89 -17.80 0.85
C ASP A 118 5.51 -19.20 0.35
N GLU A 119 6.11 -20.23 0.94
CA GLU A 119 5.83 -21.64 0.62
C GLU A 119 4.38 -22.05 0.84
N GLN A 120 3.63 -21.32 1.67
CA GLN A 120 2.20 -21.56 1.92
C GLN A 120 1.29 -20.72 1.01
N GLY A 121 1.86 -19.99 0.05
CA GLY A 121 1.10 -19.14 -0.88
C GLY A 121 0.56 -17.86 -0.25
N ARG A 122 1.11 -17.41 0.89
CA ARG A 122 0.72 -16.12 1.51
C ARG A 122 1.56 -15.00 0.92
N ASN A 123 0.91 -13.88 0.57
CA ASN A 123 1.59 -12.73 -0.04
C ASN A 123 2.34 -11.87 1.00
N LEU A 124 3.64 -11.65 0.76
CA LEU A 124 4.54 -10.94 1.66
C LEU A 124 4.19 -9.45 1.78
N GLU A 125 3.85 -8.79 0.67
CA GLU A 125 3.43 -7.38 0.67
C GLU A 125 2.17 -7.17 1.52
N SER A 126 1.20 -8.07 1.39
CA SER A 126 -0.04 -8.00 2.16
C SER A 126 0.21 -8.17 3.66
N ALA A 127 1.15 -9.01 4.06
CA ALA A 127 1.55 -9.16 5.47
C ALA A 127 2.20 -7.87 6.00
N LEU A 128 3.12 -7.27 5.24
CA LEU A 128 3.75 -6.00 5.61
C LEU A 128 2.72 -4.85 5.72
N LEU A 129 1.78 -4.78 4.77
CA LEU A 129 0.71 -3.79 4.78
C LEU A 129 -0.23 -3.97 5.97
N ALA A 130 -0.62 -5.21 6.31
CA ALA A 130 -1.47 -5.52 7.46
C ALA A 130 -0.82 -5.19 8.81
N GLU A 131 0.51 -5.19 8.87
CA GLU A 131 1.29 -4.79 10.05
C GLU A 131 1.64 -3.29 10.07
N GLY A 132 1.22 -2.53 9.04
CA GLY A 132 1.47 -1.09 8.93
C GLY A 132 2.93 -0.75 8.64
N LEU A 133 3.67 -1.64 7.97
CA LEU A 133 5.11 -1.47 7.66
C LEU A 133 5.36 -0.87 6.27
N GLY A 134 4.32 -0.45 5.59
CA GLY A 134 4.38 0.23 4.30
C GLY A 134 3.04 0.85 3.93
N LEU A 135 3.03 1.55 2.79
CA LEU A 135 1.85 2.15 2.18
C LEU A 135 1.53 1.42 0.89
N MET A 136 0.26 1.15 0.66
CA MET A 136 -0.23 0.58 -0.59
C MET A 136 -0.06 1.63 -1.70
N VAL A 137 0.51 1.18 -2.82
CA VAL A 137 0.67 1.96 -4.05
C VAL A 137 0.13 1.19 -5.24
N ALA A 138 -0.60 1.87 -6.13
CA ALA A 138 -1.14 1.29 -7.34
C ALA A 138 -0.57 2.01 -8.57
N ILE A 139 0.27 1.29 -9.32
CA ILE A 139 0.92 1.81 -10.54
C ILE A 139 0.52 0.91 -11.70
N ALA A 140 -0.25 1.46 -12.64
CA ALA A 140 -0.63 0.72 -13.85
C ALA A 140 0.62 0.43 -14.72
N PRO A 141 0.70 -0.75 -15.37
CA PRO A 141 -0.35 -1.78 -15.48
C PRO A 141 -0.35 -2.82 -14.33
N ASN A 142 0.55 -2.73 -13.36
CA ASN A 142 0.73 -3.70 -12.28
C ASN A 142 -0.24 -3.46 -11.11
N THR A 143 -1.52 -3.79 -11.34
CA THR A 143 -2.64 -3.44 -10.42
C THR A 143 -3.47 -4.64 -9.94
N ALA A 144 -3.04 -5.87 -10.25
CA ALA A 144 -3.81 -7.09 -9.99
C ALA A 144 -4.19 -7.29 -8.51
N LEU A 145 -3.33 -6.90 -7.57
CA LEU A 145 -3.54 -7.11 -6.13
C LEU A 145 -4.02 -5.86 -5.37
N VAL A 146 -4.37 -4.77 -6.06
CA VAL A 146 -4.70 -3.49 -5.41
C VAL A 146 -5.83 -3.65 -4.40
N ALA A 147 -6.91 -4.37 -4.75
CA ALA A 147 -8.05 -4.54 -3.86
C ALA A 147 -7.68 -5.26 -2.55
N CYS A 148 -6.86 -6.31 -2.61
CA CYS A 148 -6.48 -7.05 -1.41
C CYS A 148 -5.40 -6.34 -0.59
N HIS A 149 -4.43 -5.69 -1.23
CA HIS A 149 -3.45 -4.82 -0.57
C HIS A 149 -4.13 -3.65 0.14
N GLN A 150 -5.16 -3.06 -0.47
CA GLN A 150 -5.94 -1.99 0.14
C GLN A 150 -6.66 -2.45 1.40
N ARG A 151 -7.24 -3.66 1.41
CA ARG A 151 -7.85 -4.25 2.63
C ARG A 151 -6.82 -4.46 3.74
N ALA A 152 -5.65 -4.98 3.39
CA ALA A 152 -4.55 -5.18 4.35
C ALA A 152 -4.11 -3.84 4.98
N GLU A 153 -3.88 -2.82 4.16
CA GLU A 153 -3.53 -1.49 4.64
C GLU A 153 -4.63 -0.87 5.51
N GLN A 154 -5.90 -1.02 5.11
CA GLN A 154 -7.04 -0.49 5.87
C GLN A 154 -7.10 -1.08 7.29
N GLN A 155 -6.83 -2.37 7.45
CA GLN A 155 -6.73 -2.99 8.78
C GLN A 155 -5.66 -2.32 9.63
N ALA A 156 -4.46 -2.12 9.07
CA ALA A 156 -3.37 -1.46 9.79
C ALA A 156 -3.69 -0.01 10.14
N ARG A 157 -4.34 0.73 9.22
CA ARG A 157 -4.76 2.11 9.44
C ARG A 157 -5.80 2.23 10.54
N GLN A 158 -6.84 1.39 10.54
CA GLN A 158 -7.87 1.37 11.57
C GLN A 158 -7.31 0.98 12.94
N SER A 159 -6.39 0.02 12.96
CA SER A 159 -5.73 -0.46 14.18
C SER A 159 -4.55 0.42 14.62
N ARG A 160 -4.28 1.53 13.90
CA ARG A 160 -3.15 2.44 14.11
C ARG A 160 -1.81 1.70 14.28
N LEU A 161 -1.52 0.76 13.39
CA LEU A 161 -0.28 -0.03 13.40
C LEU A 161 0.85 0.64 12.63
N GLY A 162 2.10 0.38 13.03
CA GLY A 162 3.30 0.82 12.32
C GLY A 162 3.29 2.31 11.96
N VAL A 163 3.45 2.62 10.67
CA VAL A 163 3.46 4.00 10.15
C VAL A 163 2.19 4.78 10.53
N TRP A 164 1.03 4.10 10.60
CA TRP A 164 -0.27 4.71 10.90
C TRP A 164 -0.43 5.20 12.33
N ARG A 165 0.53 4.92 13.23
CA ARG A 165 0.55 5.51 14.58
C ARG A 165 0.70 7.02 14.57
N LYS A 166 1.44 7.55 13.59
CA LYS A 166 1.79 8.97 13.50
C LYS A 166 1.56 9.55 12.11
N LEU A 167 1.50 8.72 11.07
CA LEU A 167 1.28 9.19 9.72
C LEU A 167 -0.16 9.64 9.56
N THR A 168 -0.34 10.93 9.32
CA THR A 168 -1.59 11.54 8.89
C THR A 168 -1.39 12.18 7.51
N PRO A 169 -2.42 12.21 6.65
CA PRO A 169 -2.35 12.96 5.41
C PRO A 169 -1.96 14.43 5.67
N ARG A 170 -1.03 14.97 4.88
CA ARG A 170 -0.63 16.38 4.97
C ARG A 170 -1.53 17.23 4.09
N SER A 171 -1.82 18.46 4.49
CA SER A 171 -2.56 19.38 3.62
C SER A 171 -1.83 19.62 2.29
N THR A 172 -2.55 19.61 1.18
CA THR A 172 -2.02 19.97 -0.15
C THR A 172 -1.43 21.39 -0.16
N ARG A 173 -1.97 22.33 0.64
CA ARG A 173 -1.45 23.69 0.80
C ARG A 173 -0.03 23.74 1.38
N ALA A 174 0.34 22.73 2.16
CA ALA A 174 1.64 22.62 2.83
C ALA A 174 2.73 21.93 1.98
N VAL A 175 2.45 21.63 0.70
CA VAL A 175 3.43 20.97 -0.16
C VAL A 175 4.58 21.95 -0.50
N ARG A 176 5.81 21.55 -0.13
CA ARG A 176 7.04 22.31 -0.34
C ARG A 176 8.21 21.49 -0.89
N GLN A 177 8.07 20.16 -0.91
CA GLN A 177 9.12 19.22 -1.29
C GLN A 177 8.55 18.07 -2.13
N GLY A 178 9.39 17.49 -2.99
CA GLY A 178 9.06 16.32 -3.80
C GLY A 178 9.10 15.01 -3.00
N GLY A 179 9.02 13.90 -3.71
CA GLY A 179 9.05 12.56 -3.13
C GLY A 179 7.66 12.00 -2.84
N PHE A 180 7.60 10.81 -2.23
CA PHE A 180 6.33 10.17 -1.91
C PHE A 180 5.57 10.98 -0.83
N ALA A 181 4.27 11.18 -1.02
CA ALA A 181 3.42 11.87 -0.07
C ALA A 181 2.03 11.23 0.02
N LEU A 182 1.48 11.23 1.22
CA LEU A 182 0.06 11.08 1.49
C LEU A 182 -0.49 12.47 1.82
N LEU A 183 -1.41 12.96 0.99
CA LEU A 183 -1.93 14.32 1.07
C LEU A 183 -3.43 14.30 1.26
N GLN A 184 -4.00 15.40 1.73
CA GLN A 184 -5.43 15.63 1.79
C GLN A 184 -5.74 17.07 1.38
N GLY A 185 -6.74 17.24 0.54
CA GLY A 185 -7.22 18.55 0.14
C GLY A 185 -8.41 18.51 -0.80
N MET A 186 -9.07 19.65 -0.95
CA MET A 186 -10.20 19.82 -1.87
C MET A 186 -9.73 19.94 -3.33
N VAL A 187 -10.46 19.32 -4.25
CA VAL A 187 -10.33 19.59 -5.69
C VAL A 187 -11.07 20.90 -5.99
N GLU A 188 -10.36 21.93 -6.40
CA GLU A 188 -10.95 23.21 -6.79
C GLU A 188 -11.61 23.10 -8.17
N ARG A 189 -10.95 22.41 -9.10
CA ARG A 189 -11.43 22.26 -10.47
C ARG A 189 -10.86 21.00 -11.11
N VAL A 190 -11.61 20.47 -12.08
CA VAL A 190 -11.16 19.39 -12.94
C VAL A 190 -11.08 19.90 -14.37
N GLU A 191 -9.90 19.85 -14.96
CA GLU A 191 -9.67 20.16 -16.37
C GLU A 191 -9.37 18.89 -17.16
N HIS A 192 -9.71 18.88 -18.44
CA HIS A 192 -9.38 17.79 -19.35
C HIS A 192 -8.84 18.35 -20.66
N ASN A 193 -7.68 17.85 -21.09
CA ASN A 193 -7.07 18.18 -22.37
C ASN A 193 -6.36 16.95 -22.95
N ARG A 194 -5.64 17.12 -24.07
CA ARG A 194 -4.88 16.02 -24.71
C ARG A 194 -3.87 15.35 -23.78
N GLY A 195 -3.39 16.07 -22.77
CA GLY A 195 -2.47 15.58 -21.75
C GLY A 195 -3.11 14.75 -20.66
N GLY A 196 -4.44 14.65 -20.58
CA GLY A 196 -5.16 13.90 -19.54
C GLY A 196 -6.10 14.76 -18.70
N TYR A 197 -6.57 14.20 -17.58
CA TYR A 197 -7.32 14.95 -16.58
C TYR A 197 -6.35 15.60 -15.57
N TRP A 198 -6.63 16.84 -15.23
CA TRP A 198 -5.88 17.66 -14.28
C TRP A 198 -6.84 18.10 -13.18
N LEU A 199 -6.65 17.54 -12.00
CA LEU A 199 -7.43 17.86 -10.82
C LEU A 199 -6.64 18.93 -10.06
N GLU A 200 -6.99 20.20 -10.29
CA GLU A 200 -6.39 21.32 -9.58
C GLU A 200 -6.85 21.25 -8.13
N MET A 201 -5.89 21.04 -7.23
CA MET A 201 -6.13 20.90 -5.81
C MET A 201 -5.90 22.24 -5.14
N GLU A 202 -6.51 22.45 -3.98
CA GLU A 202 -6.19 23.62 -3.17
C GLU A 202 -4.69 23.73 -2.87
N GLY A 203 -4.14 24.93 -3.04
CA GLY A 203 -2.71 25.18 -2.87
C GLY A 203 -1.87 24.84 -4.11
N PRO A 204 -0.59 24.51 -3.96
CA PRO A 204 0.35 24.45 -5.08
C PRO A 204 0.39 23.08 -5.79
N LEU A 205 -0.68 22.28 -5.72
CA LEU A 205 -0.72 20.88 -6.19
C LEU A 205 -1.75 20.68 -7.30
N VAL A 206 -1.35 19.95 -8.33
CA VAL A 206 -2.28 19.34 -9.29
C VAL A 206 -2.10 17.82 -9.30
N VAL A 207 -3.22 17.10 -9.32
CA VAL A 207 -3.22 15.65 -9.55
C VAL A 207 -3.45 15.38 -11.03
N HIS A 208 -2.52 14.66 -11.66
CA HIS A 208 -2.54 14.38 -13.10
C HIS A 208 -2.90 12.92 -13.36
N ILE A 209 -3.99 12.70 -14.09
CA ILE A 209 -4.39 11.38 -14.60
C ILE A 209 -4.10 11.34 -16.11
N PRO A 210 -3.05 10.64 -16.54
CA PRO A 210 -2.63 10.63 -17.94
C PRO A 210 -3.58 9.77 -18.80
N PRO A 211 -3.66 9.99 -20.13
CA PRO A 211 -4.53 9.23 -21.02
C PRO A 211 -4.31 7.72 -20.97
N GLN A 212 -3.07 7.29 -20.77
CA GLN A 212 -2.73 5.86 -20.69
C GLN A 212 -3.34 5.17 -19.46
N ALA A 213 -3.80 5.93 -18.48
CA ALA A 213 -4.45 5.40 -17.28
C ALA A 213 -5.98 5.36 -17.38
N PHE A 214 -6.60 5.93 -18.42
CA PHE A 214 -8.05 6.11 -18.50
C PHE A 214 -8.85 4.81 -18.36
N SER A 215 -8.31 3.68 -18.82
CA SER A 215 -8.94 2.37 -18.66
C SER A 215 -9.11 1.93 -17.20
N ALA A 216 -8.38 2.53 -16.26
CA ALA A 216 -8.51 2.26 -14.83
C ALA A 216 -9.55 3.16 -14.13
N PHE A 217 -10.12 4.17 -14.81
CA PHE A 217 -11.03 5.15 -14.21
C PHE A 217 -12.43 5.11 -14.83
N ASP A 218 -13.43 5.39 -14.01
CA ASP A 218 -14.72 5.85 -14.51
C ASP A 218 -14.61 7.33 -14.89
N LEU A 219 -14.36 7.58 -16.18
CA LEU A 219 -14.14 8.93 -16.71
C LEU A 219 -15.36 9.84 -16.52
N ALA A 220 -16.58 9.28 -16.43
CA ALA A 220 -17.79 10.06 -16.21
C ALA A 220 -17.87 10.63 -14.78
N GLN A 221 -17.16 10.03 -13.82
CA GLN A 221 -17.12 10.51 -12.43
C GLN A 221 -16.02 11.54 -12.21
N LEU A 222 -14.98 11.58 -13.04
CA LEU A 222 -13.84 12.49 -12.83
C LEU A 222 -14.25 13.96 -12.74
N PRO A 223 -15.12 14.51 -13.62
CA PRO A 223 -15.57 15.91 -13.48
C PRO A 223 -16.31 16.18 -12.16
N ARG A 224 -16.97 15.16 -11.58
CA ARG A 224 -17.74 15.27 -10.33
C ARG A 224 -16.86 15.30 -9.07
N LEU A 225 -15.54 15.15 -9.24
CA LEU A 225 -14.58 15.31 -8.14
C LEU A 225 -14.38 16.77 -7.75
N ALA A 226 -14.75 17.75 -8.61
CA ALA A 226 -14.72 19.16 -8.24
C ALA A 226 -15.56 19.41 -6.96
N GLY A 227 -14.98 20.15 -6.01
CA GLY A 227 -15.57 20.40 -4.70
C GLY A 227 -15.50 19.21 -3.71
N LYS A 228 -14.92 18.07 -4.09
CA LYS A 228 -14.72 16.93 -3.19
C LYS A 228 -13.35 17.01 -2.51
N THR A 229 -13.28 16.53 -1.27
CA THR A 229 -12.02 16.32 -0.58
C THR A 229 -11.45 14.95 -0.93
N LEU A 230 -10.22 14.94 -1.43
CA LEU A 230 -9.47 13.73 -1.74
C LEU A 230 -8.33 13.52 -0.76
N GLU A 231 -7.86 12.28 -0.66
CA GLU A 231 -6.65 11.88 0.04
C GLU A 231 -5.62 11.28 -0.94
N PRO A 232 -5.09 12.08 -1.90
CA PRO A 232 -4.23 11.54 -2.93
C PRO A 232 -2.89 11.11 -2.35
N ARG A 233 -2.34 10.04 -2.90
CA ARG A 233 -1.01 9.52 -2.56
C ARG A 233 -0.19 9.26 -3.80
N GLY A 234 1.13 9.46 -3.71
CA GLY A 234 2.05 9.24 -4.83
C GLY A 234 3.29 10.10 -4.77
N TRP A 235 4.07 10.08 -5.85
CA TRP A 235 5.32 10.84 -5.95
C TRP A 235 5.08 12.24 -6.51
N LEU A 236 5.43 13.24 -5.69
CA LEU A 236 5.42 14.65 -6.06
C LEU A 236 6.64 14.99 -6.93
N VAL A 237 6.36 15.59 -8.08
CA VAL A 237 7.34 16.10 -9.02
C VAL A 237 7.26 17.62 -9.06
N ASP A 238 8.41 18.29 -8.95
CA ASP A 238 8.51 19.74 -9.13
C ASP A 238 8.45 20.08 -10.62
N ARG A 239 7.53 20.94 -11.01
CA ARG A 239 7.36 21.43 -12.39
C ARG A 239 7.86 22.87 -12.57
N ARG A 240 8.62 23.42 -11.62
CA ARG A 240 9.23 24.75 -11.74
C ARG A 240 9.91 24.91 -13.11
N GLY A 241 9.59 26.00 -13.81
CA GLY A 241 10.13 26.29 -15.15
C GLY A 241 9.43 25.57 -16.31
N ARG A 242 8.44 24.71 -16.04
CA ARG A 242 7.58 24.05 -17.04
C ARG A 242 6.11 24.44 -16.93
N THR A 243 5.80 25.42 -16.09
CA THR A 243 4.45 25.87 -15.76
C THR A 243 4.32 27.37 -16.01
N GLY A 244 3.23 27.79 -16.64
CA GLY A 244 2.87 29.20 -16.79
C GLY A 244 2.40 29.83 -15.49
N THR A 245 2.19 31.15 -15.50
CA THR A 245 1.56 31.87 -14.39
C THR A 245 0.19 31.27 -14.07
N GLY A 246 -0.06 30.99 -12.78
CA GLY A 246 -1.33 30.41 -12.31
C GLY A 246 -1.41 28.88 -12.35
N GLN A 247 -0.41 28.17 -12.87
CA GLN A 247 -0.39 26.70 -12.84
C GLN A 247 0.28 26.15 -11.57
N ALA A 248 -0.24 25.04 -11.04
CA ALA A 248 0.32 24.38 -9.88
C ALA A 248 1.76 23.91 -10.12
N ARG A 249 2.66 24.29 -9.20
CA ARG A 249 4.09 23.91 -9.24
C ARG A 249 4.31 22.42 -9.04
N TRP A 250 3.58 21.81 -8.11
CA TRP A 250 3.75 20.40 -7.77
C TRP A 250 2.74 19.57 -8.52
N MET A 251 3.19 18.44 -9.05
CA MET A 251 2.32 17.47 -9.69
C MET A 251 2.48 16.11 -9.05
N LEU A 252 1.34 15.47 -8.80
CA LEU A 252 1.24 14.08 -8.37
C LEU A 252 0.57 13.31 -9.50
N ARG A 253 1.31 12.42 -10.16
CA ARG A 253 0.78 11.58 -11.24
C ARG A 253 0.07 10.36 -10.65
N VAL A 254 -1.17 10.12 -11.09
CA VAL A 254 -1.98 8.98 -10.64
C VAL A 254 -2.37 8.12 -11.83
N THR A 255 -2.17 6.81 -11.71
CA THR A 255 -2.48 5.83 -12.77
C THR A 255 -3.55 4.81 -12.38
N HIS A 256 -4.09 4.91 -11.16
CA HIS A 256 -5.15 4.02 -10.67
C HIS A 256 -5.99 4.76 -9.61
N PRO A 257 -7.33 4.61 -9.59
CA PRO A 257 -8.22 5.35 -8.69
C PRO A 257 -7.96 5.11 -7.20
N ALA A 258 -7.44 3.94 -6.82
CA ALA A 258 -7.06 3.64 -5.43
C ALA A 258 -6.04 4.64 -4.82
N MET A 259 -5.33 5.39 -5.65
CA MET A 259 -4.37 6.41 -5.22
C MET A 259 -4.99 7.79 -5.00
N LEU A 260 -6.27 8.00 -5.35
CA LEU A 260 -6.95 9.28 -5.11
C LEU A 260 -7.51 9.40 -3.70
N GLY A 261 -7.97 8.29 -3.11
CA GLY A 261 -8.59 8.24 -1.79
C GLY A 261 -9.81 9.17 -1.65
N LEU A 262 -11.03 8.66 -1.55
CA LEU A 262 -12.14 9.52 -1.14
C LEU A 262 -12.05 9.73 0.37
N SER A 263 -11.86 10.97 0.83
CA SER A 263 -12.08 11.27 2.24
C SER A 263 -13.57 11.09 2.51
N ARG A 264 -13.89 10.25 3.50
CA ARG A 264 -15.24 10.21 4.06
C ARG A 264 -15.55 11.55 4.73
#